data_AF-A0A8X6MGM8-F1
#
_entry.id   AF-A0A8X6MGM8-F1
#
_cell.length_a   1.000
_cell.length_b   1.000
_cell.length_c   1.000
_cell.angle_alpha   90.00
_cell.angle_beta   90.00
_cell.angle_gamma   90.00
#
_symmetry.space_group_name_H-M   'P 1'
#
loop_
_entity.id
_entity.type
_entity.pdbx_description
1 polymer ?
#
loop_
_entity_poly.entity_id
_entity_poly.type
_entity_poly.pdbx_seq_one_letter_code
_entity_poly.pdbx_strand_id
1 'polypeptide(L)'
;MEFPTIQHPSSMLISGPSNSGKTYFVKKLLDYEMFKPTPSKIIWCYGANQTLFDEISNVEFIDGLPSYLRAEFRTISLNASYMCCFKNVTDKMQMASLAKQMYPSQTKYFQESFKDATLVAYGYLFIDLRPETDENLRLRTGLFPEDENIFYQPR
;
A
#
# COMPACT_ATOMS: atom_id res chain seq x y z
N MET A 1 -16.53 -14.61 3.84
CA MET A 1 -15.76 -13.94 2.78
C MET A 1 -14.30 -14.15 3.11
N GLU A 2 -13.51 -14.71 2.21
CA GLU A 2 -12.05 -14.78 2.41
C GLU A 2 -11.49 -13.37 2.26
N PHE A 3 -10.79 -12.89 3.29
CA PHE A 3 -10.10 -11.61 3.21
C PHE A 3 -8.93 -11.73 2.23
N PRO A 4 -8.64 -10.67 1.48
CA PRO A 4 -7.61 -10.73 0.46
C PRO A 4 -6.22 -10.92 1.08
N THR A 5 -5.53 -11.97 0.67
CA THR A 5 -4.12 -12.16 1.02
C THR A 5 -3.21 -11.58 -0.06
N ILE A 6 -2.05 -11.11 0.35
CA ILE A 6 -0.98 -10.66 -0.54
C ILE A 6 -0.09 -11.87 -0.87
N GLN A 7 0.03 -12.22 -2.15
CA GLN A 7 0.90 -13.33 -2.53
C GLN A 7 2.38 -12.99 -2.30
N HIS A 8 3.12 -13.89 -1.67
CA HIS A 8 4.57 -13.81 -1.50
C HIS A 8 5.26 -14.75 -2.50
N PRO A 9 6.32 -14.31 -3.22
CA PRO A 9 6.94 -12.98 -3.15
C PRO A 9 6.13 -11.90 -3.87
N SER A 10 6.11 -10.69 -3.33
CA SER A 10 5.59 -9.49 -3.99
C SER A 10 6.22 -8.22 -3.44
N SER A 11 6.06 -7.14 -4.17
CA SER A 11 6.49 -5.79 -3.80
C SER A 11 5.26 -4.91 -3.56
N MET A 12 5.32 -4.07 -2.53
CA MET A 12 4.27 -3.10 -2.22
C MET A 12 4.87 -1.72 -1.96
N LEU A 13 4.32 -0.69 -2.61
CA LEU A 13 4.62 0.70 -2.31
C LEU A 13 3.52 1.31 -1.43
N ILE A 14 3.88 1.88 -0.29
CA ILE A 14 2.93 2.59 0.60
C ILE A 14 3.29 4.07 0.63
N SER A 15 2.43 4.93 0.09
CA SER A 15 2.69 6.36 -0.10
C SER A 15 1.71 7.26 0.64
N GLY A 16 2.20 8.39 1.17
CA GLY A 16 1.42 9.38 1.91
C GLY A 16 2.30 10.27 2.79
N PRO A 17 1.80 11.44 3.26
CA PRO A 17 2.57 12.37 4.08
C PRO A 17 2.83 11.82 5.48
N SER A 18 3.71 12.46 6.25
CA SER A 18 3.89 12.13 7.67
C SER A 18 2.54 12.18 8.41
N ASN A 19 2.33 11.26 9.36
CA ASN A 19 1.09 11.10 10.11
C ASN A 19 -0.16 10.64 9.31
N SER A 20 0.01 10.10 8.09
CA SER A 20 -1.11 9.62 7.28
C SER A 20 -1.62 8.21 7.63
N GLY A 21 -1.01 7.51 8.58
CA GLY A 21 -1.40 6.14 8.98
C GLY A 21 -0.54 5.00 8.40
N LYS A 22 0.51 5.30 7.62
CA LYS A 22 1.35 4.27 6.96
C LYS A 22 1.97 3.25 7.92
N THR A 23 2.57 3.69 9.04
CA THR A 23 3.20 2.75 9.99
C THR A 23 2.16 1.79 10.58
N TYR A 24 0.99 2.31 10.96
CA TYR A 24 -0.11 1.49 11.47
C TYR A 24 -0.65 0.52 10.42
N PHE A 25 -0.72 0.94 9.16
CA PHE A 25 -1.09 0.06 8.06
C PHE A 25 -0.10 -1.11 7.91
N VAL A 26 1.20 -0.85 7.96
CA VAL A 26 2.20 -1.94 7.93
C VAL A 26 2.08 -2.83 9.15
N LYS A 27 1.85 -2.27 10.34
CA LYS A 27 1.56 -3.07 11.55
C LYS A 27 0.37 -4.00 11.33
N LYS A 28 -0.75 -3.51 10.79
CA LYS A 28 -1.92 -4.36 10.47
C LYS A 28 -1.59 -5.46 9.46
N LEU A 29 -0.75 -5.19 8.44
CA LEU A 29 -0.30 -6.23 7.51
C LEU A 29 0.42 -7.38 8.24
N LEU A 30 1.21 -7.05 9.27
CA LEU A 30 1.93 -8.03 10.07
C LEU A 30 1.00 -8.76 11.05
N ASP A 31 0.18 -8.02 11.81
CA ASP A 31 -0.75 -8.57 12.80
C ASP A 31 -1.73 -9.57 12.18
N TYR A 32 -2.21 -9.30 10.95
CA TYR A 32 -3.12 -10.18 10.23
C TYR A 32 -2.40 -11.19 9.32
N GLU A 33 -1.07 -11.24 9.35
CA GLU A 33 -0.26 -12.11 8.49
C GLU A 33 -0.68 -12.07 7.02
N MET A 34 -0.85 -10.85 6.48
CA MET A 34 -1.48 -10.65 5.18
C MET A 34 -0.68 -11.25 4.02
N PHE A 35 0.62 -11.45 4.18
CA PHE A 35 1.48 -12.08 3.16
C PHE A 35 1.42 -13.60 3.24
N LYS A 36 1.14 -14.28 2.13
CA LYS A 36 1.05 -15.75 2.03
C LYS A 36 1.98 -16.32 0.96
N PRO A 37 2.83 -17.33 1.26
CA PRO A 37 3.04 -17.91 2.59
C PRO A 37 3.63 -16.88 3.58
N THR A 38 3.34 -17.05 4.88
CA THR A 38 3.82 -16.15 5.93
C THR A 38 5.35 -16.17 5.98
N PRO A 39 6.04 -15.03 5.86
CA PRO A 39 7.50 -14.97 5.92
C PRO A 39 8.03 -15.46 7.27
N SER A 40 9.10 -16.28 7.26
CA SER A 40 9.75 -16.77 8.49
C SER A 40 10.69 -15.76 9.12
N LYS A 41 11.14 -14.75 8.35
CA LYS A 41 11.99 -13.65 8.82
C LYS A 41 11.48 -12.33 8.25
N ILE A 42 11.24 -11.36 9.13
CA ILE A 42 10.79 -10.01 8.75
C ILE A 42 11.85 -9.01 9.22
N ILE A 43 12.31 -8.16 8.31
CA ILE A 43 13.27 -7.09 8.59
C ILE A 43 12.58 -5.76 8.31
N TRP A 44 12.56 -4.86 9.28
CA TRP A 44 12.02 -3.52 9.13
C TRP A 44 13.13 -2.48 9.26
N CYS A 45 13.53 -1.91 8.12
CA CYS A 45 14.49 -0.81 8.07
C CYS A 45 13.77 0.52 8.28
N TYR A 46 14.26 1.38 9.18
CA TYR A 46 13.62 2.66 9.50
C TYR A 46 14.63 3.82 9.49
N GLY A 47 14.15 5.05 9.22
CA GLY A 47 14.98 6.26 9.30
C GLY A 47 14.70 7.12 10.54
N ALA A 48 13.63 6.83 11.28
CA ALA A 48 13.28 7.45 12.55
C ALA A 48 12.62 6.41 13.44
N ASN A 49 13.07 6.32 14.69
CA ASN A 49 12.51 5.38 15.68
C ASN A 49 11.09 5.84 16.08
N GLN A 50 10.18 4.89 16.30
CA GLN A 50 8.80 5.11 16.68
C GLN A 50 8.43 4.17 17.84
N THR A 51 7.73 4.67 18.85
CA THR A 51 7.27 3.87 20.01
C THR A 51 6.45 2.64 19.59
N LEU A 52 5.76 2.69 18.45
CA LEU A 52 5.01 1.57 17.90
C LEU A 52 5.89 0.32 17.66
N PHE A 53 7.19 0.49 17.43
CA PHE A 53 8.10 -0.63 17.18
C PHE A 53 8.22 -1.55 18.39
N ASP A 54 8.06 -1.01 19.60
CA ASP A 54 8.10 -1.78 20.85
C ASP A 54 6.90 -2.73 20.99
N GLU A 55 5.81 -2.48 20.26
CA GLU A 55 4.59 -3.30 20.28
C GLU A 55 4.61 -4.44 19.24
N ILE A 56 5.60 -4.47 18.34
CA ILE A 56 5.65 -5.39 17.20
C ILE A 56 6.67 -6.49 17.50
N SER A 57 6.17 -7.72 17.67
CA SER A 57 7.02 -8.91 17.82
C SER A 57 7.41 -9.52 16.48
N ASN A 58 8.41 -10.41 16.47
CA ASN A 58 8.86 -11.17 15.29
C ASN A 58 9.37 -10.32 14.11
N VAL A 59 9.84 -9.10 14.39
CA VAL A 59 10.47 -8.20 13.41
C VAL A 59 11.87 -7.84 13.89
N GLU A 60 12.85 -7.96 13.01
CA GLU A 60 14.19 -7.42 13.20
C GLU A 60 14.21 -5.96 12.73
N PHE A 61 14.27 -5.02 13.67
CA PHE A 61 14.35 -3.58 13.36
C PHE A 61 15.80 -3.17 13.10
N ILE A 62 16.02 -2.48 11.98
CA ILE A 62 17.35 -2.00 11.57
C ILE A 62 17.29 -0.49 11.35
N ASP A 63 18.18 0.25 12.01
CA ASP A 63 18.35 1.69 11.78
C ASP A 63 19.05 1.94 10.45
N GLY A 64 18.43 2.76 9.63
CA GLY A 64 18.85 3.06 8.27
C GLY A 64 18.60 1.90 7.32
N LEU A 65 18.97 2.16 6.06
CA LEU A 65 18.82 1.18 5.00
C LEU A 65 20.15 0.47 4.74
N PRO A 66 20.20 -0.88 4.84
CA PRO A 66 21.38 -1.66 4.50
C PRO A 66 21.88 -1.35 3.09
N SER A 67 23.20 -1.19 2.95
CA SER A 67 23.83 -0.78 1.69
C SER A 67 23.49 -1.69 0.51
N TYR A 68 23.36 -3.00 0.76
CA TYR A 68 23.00 -3.98 -0.26
C TYR A 68 21.54 -3.84 -0.76
N LEU A 69 20.64 -3.19 -0.01
CA LEU A 69 19.27 -2.93 -0.44
C LEU A 69 19.12 -1.63 -1.23
N ARG A 70 20.09 -0.70 -1.17
CA ARG A 70 19.97 0.63 -1.80
C ARG A 70 19.77 0.57 -3.32
N ALA A 71 20.45 -0.34 -4.01
CA ALA A 71 20.33 -0.49 -5.46
C ALA A 71 18.93 -0.94 -5.90
N GLU A 72 18.21 -1.66 -5.03
CA GLU A 72 16.94 -2.29 -5.37
C GLU A 72 15.73 -1.36 -5.24
N PHE A 73 15.80 -0.26 -4.47
CA PHE A 73 14.62 0.60 -4.22
C PHE A 73 14.00 1.19 -5.48
N ARG A 74 14.84 1.64 -6.42
CA ARG A 74 14.35 2.15 -7.70
C ARG A 74 13.63 1.05 -8.47
N THR A 75 14.19 -0.16 -8.47
CA THR A 75 13.62 -1.33 -9.15
C THR A 75 12.32 -1.78 -8.49
N ILE A 76 12.26 -1.83 -7.15
CA ILE A 76 11.08 -2.20 -6.36
C ILE A 76 9.94 -1.22 -6.61
N SER A 77 10.23 0.07 -6.66
CA SER A 77 9.20 1.10 -6.90
C SER A 77 8.63 1.02 -8.33
N LEU A 78 9.46 0.72 -9.32
CA LEU A 78 9.03 0.56 -10.72
C LEU A 78 8.27 -0.74 -10.99
N ASN A 79 8.55 -1.79 -10.22
CA ASN A 79 7.94 -3.11 -10.37
C ASN A 79 7.06 -3.49 -9.17
N ALA A 80 6.41 -2.50 -8.55
CA ALA A 80 5.51 -2.74 -7.44
C ALA A 80 4.31 -3.59 -7.90
N SER A 81 4.08 -4.75 -7.28
CA SER A 81 2.88 -5.56 -7.50
C SER A 81 1.62 -4.91 -6.92
N TYR A 82 1.81 -4.11 -5.87
CA TYR A 82 0.73 -3.42 -5.17
C TYR A 82 1.14 -2.00 -4.81
N MET A 83 0.17 -1.11 -4.72
CA MET A 83 0.37 0.22 -4.18
C MET A 83 -0.77 0.62 -3.25
N CYS A 84 -0.43 1.21 -2.10
CA CYS A 84 -1.38 1.74 -1.13
C CYS A 84 -1.15 3.24 -1.01
N CYS A 85 -2.12 4.03 -1.45
CA CYS A 85 -2.04 5.49 -1.47
C CYS A 85 -2.92 6.09 -0.39
N PHE A 86 -2.32 6.80 0.56
CA PHE A 86 -3.02 7.60 1.58
C PHE A 86 -3.22 9.03 1.10
N LYS A 87 -4.19 9.72 1.70
CA LYS A 87 -4.45 11.13 1.41
C LYS A 87 -3.20 12.00 1.57
N ASN A 88 -2.81 12.68 0.50
CA ASN A 88 -1.81 13.73 0.54
C ASN A 88 -2.38 15.03 -0.02
N VAL A 89 -2.61 16.04 0.83
CA VAL A 89 -3.21 17.31 0.40
C VAL A 89 -2.28 18.15 -0.50
N THR A 90 -0.97 17.94 -0.40
CA THR A 90 0.04 18.69 -1.17
C THR A 90 0.39 18.05 -2.51
N ASP A 91 0.02 16.79 -2.73
CA ASP A 91 0.49 16.00 -3.88
C ASP A 91 -0.62 15.57 -4.85
N LYS A 92 -1.42 16.55 -5.26
CA LYS A 92 -2.45 16.34 -6.30
C LYS A 92 -1.84 15.96 -7.65
N MET A 93 -0.61 16.41 -7.92
CA MET A 93 0.06 16.19 -9.21
C MET A 93 0.54 14.75 -9.37
N GLN A 94 1.07 14.12 -8.31
CA GLN A 94 1.43 12.70 -8.37
C GLN A 94 0.21 11.82 -8.63
N MET A 95 -0.90 12.06 -7.93
CA MET A 95 -2.14 11.29 -8.16
C MET A 95 -2.72 11.52 -9.57
N ALA A 96 -2.66 12.75 -10.09
CA ALA A 96 -3.07 13.02 -11.46
C ALA A 96 -2.18 12.33 -12.50
N SER A 97 -0.87 12.30 -12.26
CA SER A 97 0.10 11.63 -13.13
C SER A 97 -0.13 10.12 -13.13
N LEU A 98 -0.32 9.53 -11.95
CA LEU A 98 -0.63 8.12 -11.79
C LEU A 98 -1.97 7.75 -12.45
N ALA A 99 -3.02 8.57 -12.25
CA ALA A 99 -4.31 8.37 -12.90
C ALA A 99 -4.16 8.31 -14.43
N LYS A 100 -3.34 9.20 -15.01
CA LYS A 100 -3.06 9.23 -16.45
C LYS A 100 -2.24 8.03 -16.93
N GLN A 101 -1.32 7.53 -16.10
CA GLN A 101 -0.52 6.34 -16.42
C GLN A 101 -1.37 5.07 -16.42
N MET A 102 -2.24 4.91 -15.42
CA MET A 102 -3.06 3.71 -15.27
C MET A 102 -4.33 3.73 -16.13
N TYR A 103 -4.98 4.89 -16.24
CA TYR A 103 -6.27 5.05 -16.90
C TYR A 103 -6.26 6.28 -17.83
N PRO A 104 -5.50 6.26 -18.95
CA PRO A 104 -5.31 7.43 -19.80
C PRO A 104 -6.61 8.10 -20.29
N SER A 105 -7.65 7.30 -20.58
CA SER A 105 -8.98 7.74 -21.02
C SER A 105 -10.01 7.87 -19.89
N GLN A 106 -9.69 7.42 -18.68
CA GLN A 106 -10.62 7.29 -17.55
C GLN A 106 -10.03 7.84 -16.24
N THR A 107 -9.22 8.91 -16.34
CA THR A 107 -8.54 9.52 -15.18
C THR A 107 -9.51 9.98 -14.09
N LYS A 108 -10.72 10.42 -14.47
CA LYS A 108 -11.76 10.84 -13.54
C LYS A 108 -12.23 9.69 -12.64
N TYR A 109 -12.39 8.48 -13.18
CA TYR A 109 -12.75 7.29 -12.41
C TYR A 109 -11.72 7.03 -11.30
N PHE A 110 -10.43 7.06 -11.63
CA PHE A 110 -9.36 6.90 -10.65
C PHE A 110 -9.38 8.01 -9.58
N GLN A 111 -9.54 9.27 -10.00
CA GLN A 111 -9.55 10.40 -9.08
C GLN A 111 -10.75 10.38 -8.11
N GLU A 112 -11.93 10.01 -8.59
CA GLU A 112 -13.13 9.85 -7.77
C GLU A 112 -13.00 8.68 -6.80
N SER A 113 -12.45 7.55 -7.26
CA SER A 113 -12.15 6.39 -6.40
C SER A 113 -11.17 6.74 -5.29
N PHE A 114 -10.07 7.45 -5.62
CA PHE A 114 -9.11 7.90 -4.62
C PHE A 114 -9.71 8.89 -3.63
N LYS A 115 -10.51 9.85 -4.13
CA LYS A 115 -11.19 10.82 -3.28
C LYS A 115 -12.11 10.12 -2.29
N ASP A 116 -12.93 9.18 -2.77
CA ASP A 116 -13.87 8.42 -1.97
C ASP A 116 -13.16 7.57 -0.90
N ALA A 117 -12.17 6.76 -1.30
CA ALA A 117 -11.39 5.90 -0.41
C ALA A 117 -10.63 6.66 0.68
N THR A 118 -10.41 7.97 0.48
CA THR A 118 -9.69 8.86 1.42
C THR A 118 -10.57 9.91 2.09
N LEU A 119 -11.90 9.77 2.02
CA LEU A 119 -12.84 10.62 2.77
C LEU A 119 -12.75 10.36 4.27
N VAL A 120 -12.56 9.10 4.66
CA VAL A 120 -12.44 8.67 6.06
C VAL A 120 -11.05 8.93 6.61
N ALA A 121 -10.94 9.09 7.94
CA ALA A 121 -9.65 9.23 8.62
C ALA A 121 -8.80 7.97 8.40
N TYR A 122 -7.53 8.17 8.06
CA TYR A 122 -6.59 7.08 7.68
C TYR A 122 -7.05 6.21 6.50
N GLY A 123 -8.01 6.70 5.71
CA GLY A 123 -8.44 6.05 4.48
C GLY A 123 -7.32 5.97 3.44
N TYR A 124 -7.34 4.89 2.66
CA TYR A 124 -6.37 4.58 1.63
C TYR A 124 -7.05 3.97 0.41
N LEU A 125 -6.48 4.21 -0.76
CA LEU A 125 -6.78 3.45 -1.97
C LEU A 125 -5.71 2.37 -2.15
N PHE A 126 -6.13 1.11 -2.13
CA PHE A 126 -5.31 -0.02 -2.51
C PHE A 126 -5.44 -0.28 -4.01
N ILE A 127 -4.30 -0.51 -4.65
CA ILE A 127 -4.15 -0.65 -6.09
C ILE A 127 -3.41 -1.95 -6.37
N ASP A 128 -4.07 -2.88 -7.03
CA ASP A 128 -3.48 -4.12 -7.52
C ASP A 128 -2.91 -3.92 -8.93
N LEU A 129 -1.58 -3.94 -9.02
CA LEU A 129 -0.82 -3.66 -10.25
C LEU A 129 -0.39 -4.94 -10.98
N ARG A 130 -0.80 -6.12 -10.48
CA ARG A 130 -0.41 -7.38 -11.12
C ARG A 130 -1.05 -7.52 -12.51
N PRO A 131 -0.34 -8.10 -13.49
CA PRO A 131 -0.85 -8.21 -14.86
C PRO A 131 -2.09 -9.10 -14.97
N GLU A 132 -2.22 -10.12 -14.12
CA GLU A 132 -3.34 -11.07 -14.12
C GLU A 132 -4.62 -10.53 -13.45
N THR A 133 -4.54 -9.39 -12.76
CA THR A 133 -5.70 -8.81 -12.07
C THR A 133 -6.67 -8.18 -13.07
N ASP A 134 -7.95 -8.56 -12.98
CA ASP A 134 -9.04 -7.95 -13.75
C ASP A 134 -9.07 -6.43 -13.53
N GLU A 135 -9.21 -5.66 -14.61
CA GLU A 135 -9.20 -4.20 -14.57
C GLU A 135 -10.25 -3.62 -13.59
N ASN A 136 -11.41 -4.27 -13.45
CA ASN A 136 -12.50 -3.86 -12.58
C ASN A 136 -12.27 -4.23 -11.10
N LEU A 137 -11.20 -4.96 -10.79
CA LEU A 137 -10.85 -5.38 -9.43
C LEU A 137 -9.55 -4.73 -8.93
N ARG A 138 -8.93 -3.85 -9.72
CA ARG A 138 -7.64 -3.22 -9.40
C ARG A 138 -7.73 -2.20 -8.28
N LEU A 139 -8.81 -1.42 -8.21
CA LEU A 139 -8.95 -0.32 -7.25
C LEU A 139 -9.91 -0.72 -6.13
N ARG A 140 -9.45 -0.66 -4.88
CA ARG A 140 -10.30 -1.00 -3.74
C ARG A 140 -9.88 -0.36 -2.42
N THR A 141 -10.75 -0.44 -1.44
CA THR A 141 -10.43 -0.21 -0.02
C THR A 141 -10.75 -1.46 0.81
N GLY A 142 -10.44 -1.41 2.10
CA GLY A 142 -10.76 -2.47 3.05
C GLY A 142 -10.02 -3.79 2.84
N LEU A 143 -8.70 -3.74 3.04
CA LEU A 143 -7.85 -4.93 3.07
C LEU A 143 -8.00 -5.75 4.34
N PHE A 144 -8.36 -5.12 5.45
CA PHE A 144 -8.34 -5.75 6.76
C PHE A 144 -9.73 -6.25 7.18
N PRO A 145 -9.81 -7.28 8.05
CA PRO A 145 -11.07 -7.87 8.48
C PRO A 145 -12.13 -6.91 9.00
N GLU A 146 -11.70 -5.84 9.65
CA GLU A 146 -12.54 -4.81 10.24
C GLU A 146 -12.99 -3.73 9.25
N ASP A 147 -12.44 -3.68 8.05
CA ASP A 147 -12.73 -2.65 7.07
C ASP A 147 -13.83 -3.10 6.09
N GLU A 148 -14.59 -2.15 5.55
CA GLU A 148 -15.52 -2.40 4.45
C GLU A 148 -14.74 -2.56 3.13
N ASN A 149 -14.82 -3.74 2.53
CA ASN A 149 -14.14 -4.05 1.27
C ASN A 149 -14.95 -3.53 0.08
N ILE A 150 -14.52 -2.41 -0.48
CA ILE A 150 -15.19 -1.74 -1.61
C ILE A 150 -14.31 -1.85 -2.84
N PHE A 151 -14.83 -2.41 -3.92
CA PHE A 151 -14.20 -2.36 -5.25
C PHE A 151 -14.77 -1.19 -6.05
N TYR A 152 -13.87 -0.38 -6.60
CA TYR A 152 -14.24 0.69 -7.51
C TYR A 152 -14.23 0.17 -8.94
N GLN A 153 -15.28 0.48 -9.69
CA GLN A 153 -15.43 0.10 -11.09
C GLN A 153 -15.72 1.34 -11.94
N PRO A 154 -15.21 1.39 -13.18
CA PRO A 154 -15.59 2.42 -14.13
C PRO A 154 -17.11 2.35 -14.40
N ARG A 155 -17.72 3.51 -14.61
CA ARG A 155 -19.13 3.63 -15.00
C ARG A 155 -19.31 3.56 -16.50
#